data_AF-A0A5E8H7G4-F1
#
_entry.id   AF-A0A5E8H7G4-F1
#
_cell.length_a   1.000
_cell.length_b   1.000
_cell.length_c   1.000
_cell.angle_alpha   90.00
_cell.angle_beta   90.00
_cell.angle_gamma   90.00
#
_symmetry.space_group_name_H-M   'P 1'
#
loop_
_entity.id
_entity.type
_entity.pdbx_description
1 polymer ?
#
loop_
_entity_poly.entity_id
_entity_poly.type
_entity_poly.pdbx_seq_one_letter_code
_entity_poly.pdbx_strand_id
1 'polypeptide(L)'
;MGDFSLREVANLSGVSHAAVYRHFQHKDEVLEILSAIGFDRLASLQKKVAKDKKNPDEYFVKLGLVYIQFALKNPNYYKLMFQTKREKESNQLKRSKLRSYAVLVHGCRFYLNAKKRKENHRSFALMSWSLVHGFSDLSLETNFPISEGKRLNQSQIELAASILRFAT
;
A
#
# COMPACT_ATOMS: atom_id res chain seq x y z
N MET A 1 -1.06 -18.86 1.95
CA MET A 1 0.36 -18.43 1.97
C MET A 1 1.15 -19.68 2.27
N GLY A 2 2.19 -20.00 1.49
CA GLY A 2 3.00 -21.19 1.74
C GLY A 2 3.46 -21.20 3.19
N ASP A 3 3.35 -22.35 3.84
CA ASP A 3 3.84 -22.50 5.21
C ASP A 3 5.37 -22.43 5.17
N PHE A 4 5.97 -21.58 6.01
CA PHE A 4 7.41 -21.49 6.15
C PHE A 4 7.78 -21.60 7.62
N SER A 5 8.94 -22.18 7.88
CA SER A 5 9.50 -22.38 9.21
C SER A 5 10.56 -21.32 9.54
N LEU A 6 10.76 -21.04 10.82
CA LEU A 6 11.88 -20.22 11.28
C LEU A 6 13.24 -20.83 10.91
N ARG A 7 13.29 -22.15 10.66
CA ARG A 7 14.48 -22.81 10.12
C ARG A 7 14.78 -22.37 8.70
N GLU A 8 13.78 -22.32 7.83
CA GLU A 8 13.95 -21.82 6.47
C GLU A 8 14.35 -20.34 6.46
N VAL A 9 13.79 -19.53 7.36
CA VAL A 9 14.21 -18.12 7.53
C VAL A 9 15.69 -18.02 7.90
N ALA A 10 16.16 -18.84 8.84
CA ALA A 10 17.57 -18.87 9.25
C ALA A 10 18.48 -19.21 8.07
N ASN A 11 18.14 -20.26 7.32
CA ASN A 11 18.89 -20.71 6.15
C ASN A 11 18.95 -19.63 5.07
N LEU A 12 17.81 -19.02 4.72
CA LEU A 12 17.74 -17.95 3.71
C LEU A 12 18.47 -16.68 4.14
N SER A 13 18.55 -16.42 5.44
CA SER A 13 19.20 -15.22 5.98
C SER A 13 20.69 -15.43 6.28
N GLY A 14 21.21 -16.65 6.11
CA GLY A 14 22.62 -16.99 6.38
C GLY A 14 23.00 -16.89 7.87
N VAL A 15 22.04 -16.98 8.79
CA VAL A 15 22.26 -16.91 10.24
C VAL A 15 21.95 -18.25 10.89
N SER A 16 22.51 -18.49 12.09
CA SER A 16 22.23 -19.73 12.82
C SER A 16 20.77 -19.81 13.28
N HIS A 17 20.24 -21.03 13.38
CA HIS A 17 18.91 -21.25 13.94
C HIS A 17 18.75 -20.62 15.33
N ALA A 18 19.75 -20.80 16.20
CA ALA A 18 19.74 -20.20 17.53
C ALA A 18 19.64 -18.67 17.50
N ALA A 19 20.22 -17.99 16.49
CA ALA A 19 20.07 -16.56 16.34
C ALA A 19 18.62 -16.16 15.98
N VAL A 20 17.97 -16.86 15.05
CA VAL A 20 16.57 -16.59 14.68
C VAL A 20 15.63 -16.82 15.85
N TYR A 21 15.76 -17.95 16.57
CA TYR A 21 14.92 -18.27 17.73
C TYR A 21 15.11 -17.32 18.92
N ARG A 22 16.23 -16.58 19.00
CA ARG A 22 16.40 -15.49 19.96
C ARG A 22 15.58 -14.26 19.60
N HIS A 23 15.35 -14.02 18.31
CA HIS A 23 14.61 -12.85 17.83
C HIS A 23 13.12 -13.12 17.58
N PHE A 24 12.77 -14.36 17.25
CA PHE A 24 11.41 -14.77 16.89
C PHE A 24 11.03 -16.04 17.64
N GLN A 25 9.98 -15.98 18.46
CA GLN A 25 9.40 -17.18 19.06
C GLN A 25 8.46 -17.87 18.07
N HIS A 26 7.73 -17.08 17.28
CA HIS A 26 6.75 -17.57 16.32
C HIS A 26 6.92 -16.93 14.93
N LYS A 27 6.55 -17.67 13.87
CA LYS A 27 6.61 -17.17 12.48
C LYS A 27 5.78 -15.89 12.29
N ASP A 28 4.72 -15.72 13.08
CA ASP A 28 3.84 -14.56 13.00
C ASP A 28 4.56 -13.26 13.32
N GLU A 29 5.60 -13.29 14.15
CA GLU A 29 6.45 -12.13 14.45
C GLU A 29 7.25 -11.70 13.22
N VAL A 30 7.77 -12.68 12.46
CA VAL A 30 8.44 -12.43 11.18
C VAL A 30 7.46 -11.81 10.18
N LEU A 31 6.26 -12.39 10.06
CA LEU A 31 5.22 -11.88 9.16
C LEU A 31 4.76 -10.47 9.54
N GLU A 32 4.72 -10.17 10.83
CA GLU A 32 4.37 -8.84 11.34
C GLU A 32 5.45 -7.81 11.00
N ILE A 33 6.72 -8.14 11.15
CA ILE A 33 7.83 -7.26 10.74
C ILE A 33 7.81 -7.03 9.23
N LEU A 34 7.58 -8.07 8.44
CA LEU A 34 7.45 -7.92 6.98
C LEU A 34 6.27 -7.02 6.62
N SER A 35 5.13 -7.15 7.30
CA SER A 35 3.98 -6.25 7.15
C SER A 35 4.36 -4.80 7.48
N ALA A 36 5.06 -4.56 8.59
CA ALA A 36 5.54 -3.24 8.98
C ALA A 36 6.49 -2.63 7.93
N ILE A 37 7.44 -3.42 7.41
CA ILE A 37 8.34 -3.04 6.32
C ILE A 37 7.54 -2.65 5.07
N GLY A 38 6.48 -3.40 4.74
CA GLY A 38 5.59 -3.09 3.62
C GLY A 38 4.94 -1.71 3.76
N PHE A 39 4.36 -1.39 4.92
CA PHE A 39 3.80 -0.07 5.21
C PHE A 39 4.85 1.05 5.13
N ASP A 40 6.03 0.85 5.71
CA ASP A 40 7.09 1.86 5.66
C ASP A 40 7.63 2.09 4.23
N ARG A 41 7.74 1.03 3.42
CA ARG A 41 8.12 1.13 2.00
C ARG A 41 7.09 1.90 1.20
N LEU A 42 5.80 1.57 1.33
CA LEU A 42 4.72 2.29 0.67
C LEU A 42 4.74 3.78 1.05
N ALA A 43 4.83 4.07 2.35
CA ALA A 43 4.91 5.44 2.86
C ALA A 43 6.11 6.19 2.27
N SER A 44 7.28 5.55 2.19
CA SER A 44 8.49 6.13 1.61
C SER A 44 8.33 6.45 0.12
N LEU A 45 7.74 5.53 -0.66
CA LEU A 45 7.47 5.75 -2.08
C LEU A 45 6.49 6.91 -2.30
N GLN A 46 5.39 6.95 -1.54
CA GLN A 46 4.39 8.02 -1.67
C GLN A 46 4.95 9.39 -1.27
N LYS A 47 5.84 9.45 -0.26
CA LYS A 47 6.52 10.71 0.13
C LYS A 47 7.42 11.28 -0.96
N LYS A 48 7.90 10.47 -1.90
CA LYS A 48 8.72 10.93 -3.03
C LYS A 48 7.90 11.63 -4.12
N VAL A 49 6.57 11.54 -4.09
CA VAL A 49 5.72 12.24 -5.05
C VAL A 49 5.77 13.74 -4.77
N ALA A 50 6.34 14.50 -5.72
CA ALA A 50 6.48 15.94 -5.60
C ALA A 50 5.11 16.63 -5.60
N LYS A 51 4.87 17.45 -4.58
CA LYS A 51 3.66 18.28 -4.46
C LYS A 51 3.73 19.42 -5.48
N ASP A 52 2.71 19.54 -6.31
CA ASP A 52 2.54 20.66 -7.23
C ASP A 52 1.21 21.35 -6.97
N LYS A 53 1.25 22.61 -6.50
CA LYS A 53 0.04 23.41 -6.27
C LYS A 53 -0.59 23.90 -7.58
N LYS A 54 0.16 23.96 -8.68
CA LYS A 54 -0.35 24.37 -9.99
C LYS A 54 -1.15 23.22 -10.63
N ASN A 55 -0.73 21.98 -10.38
CA ASN A 55 -1.39 20.78 -10.88
C ASN A 55 -1.74 19.80 -9.72
N PRO A 56 -2.65 20.17 -8.81
CA PRO A 56 -3.00 19.33 -7.66
C PRO A 56 -3.60 17.97 -8.06
N ASP A 57 -4.32 17.91 -9.18
CA ASP A 57 -4.94 16.69 -9.71
C ASP A 57 -3.85 15.69 -10.11
N GLU A 58 -2.83 16.15 -10.83
CA GLU A 58 -1.71 15.31 -11.26
C GLU A 58 -0.90 14.78 -10.08
N TYR A 59 -0.68 15.61 -9.05
CA TYR A 59 -0.07 15.16 -7.79
C TYR A 59 -0.88 14.03 -7.15
N PHE A 60 -2.20 14.20 -7.07
CA PHE A 60 -3.07 13.24 -6.38
C PHE A 60 -3.21 11.93 -7.16
N VAL A 61 -3.32 12.00 -8.48
CA VAL A 61 -3.28 10.83 -9.37
C VAL A 61 -1.96 10.07 -9.19
N LYS A 62 -0.82 10.76 -9.20
CA LYS A 62 0.50 10.12 -8.95
C LYS A 62 0.58 9.45 -7.57
N LEU A 63 0.03 10.10 -6.54
CA LEU A 63 0.00 9.55 -5.18
C LEU A 63 -0.78 8.23 -5.11
N GLY A 64 -1.92 8.15 -5.81
CA GLY A 64 -2.73 6.93 -5.94
C GLY A 64 -2.07 5.86 -6.82
N LEU A 65 -1.46 6.24 -7.94
CA LEU A 65 -0.74 5.30 -8.80
C LEU A 65 0.44 4.64 -8.10
N VAL A 66 1.16 5.37 -7.23
CA VAL A 66 2.23 4.77 -6.40
C VAL A 66 1.69 3.65 -5.51
N TYR A 67 0.48 3.80 -4.95
CA TYR A 67 -0.16 2.75 -4.17
C TYR A 67 -0.44 1.50 -5.02
N ILE A 68 -1.09 1.68 -6.16
CA ILE A 68 -1.46 0.59 -7.07
C ILE A 68 -0.20 -0.12 -7.58
N GLN A 69 0.80 0.63 -8.03
CA GLN A 69 2.06 0.05 -8.50
C GLN A 69 2.81 -0.68 -7.38
N PHE A 70 2.75 -0.20 -6.14
CA PHE A 70 3.33 -0.91 -5.00
C PHE A 70 2.65 -2.27 -4.81
N ALA A 71 1.32 -2.31 -4.84
CA ALA A 71 0.54 -3.54 -4.71
C ALA A 71 0.91 -4.56 -5.79
N LEU A 72 0.93 -4.14 -7.06
CA LEU A 72 1.24 -5.00 -8.21
C LEU A 72 2.70 -5.50 -8.21
N LYS A 73 3.65 -4.65 -7.81
CA LYS A 73 5.08 -5.03 -7.76
C LYS A 73 5.43 -5.85 -6.51
N ASN A 74 4.62 -5.77 -5.45
CA ASN A 74 4.91 -6.39 -4.15
C ASN A 74 3.69 -7.14 -3.58
N PRO A 75 3.10 -8.10 -4.31
CA PRO A 75 1.83 -8.73 -3.93
C PRO A 75 1.90 -9.43 -2.57
N ASN A 76 3.05 -10.04 -2.23
CA ASN A 76 3.25 -10.69 -0.94
C ASN A 76 3.26 -9.70 0.23
N TYR A 77 3.93 -8.54 0.08
CA TYR A 77 3.87 -7.49 1.10
C TYR A 77 2.46 -6.94 1.24
N TYR A 78 1.81 -6.64 0.11
CA TYR A 78 0.44 -6.12 0.09
C TYR A 78 -0.55 -7.05 0.81
N LYS A 79 -0.46 -8.36 0.55
CA LYS A 79 -1.22 -9.41 1.24
C LYS A 79 -0.97 -9.42 2.75
N LEU A 80 0.29 -9.33 3.19
CA LEU A 80 0.65 -9.26 4.61
C LEU A 80 0.17 -7.97 5.28
N MET A 81 0.04 -6.88 4.54
CA MET A 81 -0.40 -5.57 5.04
C MET A 81 -1.90 -5.53 5.31
N PHE A 82 -2.72 -6.09 4.41
CA PHE A 82 -4.18 -5.87 4.42
C PHE A 82 -5.02 -7.15 4.53
N GLN A 83 -4.54 -8.29 4.05
CA GLN A 83 -5.31 -9.55 4.01
C GLN A 83 -4.95 -10.51 5.18
N THR A 84 -4.23 -10.03 6.19
CA THR A 84 -3.88 -10.84 7.38
C THR A 84 -4.60 -10.29 8.61
N LYS A 85 -5.57 -11.04 9.13
CA LYS A 85 -6.21 -10.74 10.42
C LYS A 85 -5.24 -11.08 11.55
N ARG A 86 -5.13 -10.20 12.54
CA ARG A 86 -4.28 -10.39 13.72
C ARG A 86 -5.09 -10.05 14.96
N GLU A 87 -5.07 -10.94 15.95
CA GLU A 87 -5.73 -10.69 17.24
C GLU A 87 -5.01 -9.60 18.04
N LYS A 88 -3.67 -9.60 17.97
CA LYS A 88 -2.81 -8.61 18.61
C LYS A 88 -1.72 -8.16 17.64
N GLU A 89 -1.48 -6.85 17.63
CA GLU A 89 -0.40 -6.24 16.85
C GLU A 89 0.65 -5.65 17.79
N SER A 90 1.92 -5.86 17.43
CA SER A 90 3.08 -5.18 17.98
C SER A 90 2.97 -3.66 17.83
N ASN A 91 3.68 -2.95 18.71
CA ASN A 91 3.78 -1.50 18.63
C ASN A 91 4.45 -1.03 17.33
N GLN A 92 5.36 -1.83 16.77
CA GLN A 92 6.06 -1.49 15.54
C GLN A 92 5.13 -1.52 14.32
N LEU A 93 4.29 -2.54 14.19
CA LEU A 93 3.31 -2.61 13.11
C LEU A 93 2.30 -1.46 13.21
N LYS A 94 1.76 -1.20 14.39
CA LYS A 94 0.83 -0.08 14.65
C LYS A 94 1.43 1.26 14.22
N ARG A 95 2.69 1.53 14.60
CA ARG A 95 3.41 2.76 14.21
C ARG A 95 3.59 2.86 12.70
N SER A 96 3.94 1.76 12.03
CA SER A 96 4.16 1.73 10.58
C SER A 96 2.86 1.95 9.81
N LYS A 97 1.76 1.32 10.23
CA LYS A 97 0.40 1.57 9.73
C LYS A 97 0.01 3.04 9.84
N LEU A 98 0.17 3.62 11.03
CA LEU A 98 -0.13 5.04 11.28
C LEU A 98 0.71 5.98 10.44
N ARG A 99 2.02 5.72 10.29
CA ARG A 99 2.90 6.51 9.42
C ARG A 99 2.46 6.48 7.97
N SER A 100 2.14 5.30 7.44
CA SER A 100 1.66 5.14 6.07
C SER A 100 0.34 5.86 5.86
N TYR A 101 -0.62 5.68 6.78
CA TYR A 101 -1.92 6.35 6.70
C TYR A 101 -1.79 7.89 6.78
N ALA A 102 -0.89 8.39 7.62
CA ALA A 102 -0.62 9.82 7.72
C ALA A 102 -0.13 10.44 6.40
N VAL A 103 0.63 9.70 5.57
CA VAL A 103 1.04 10.19 4.24
C VAL A 103 -0.17 10.46 3.35
N LEU A 104 -1.12 9.52 3.31
CA LEU A 104 -2.36 9.69 2.56
C LEU A 104 -3.18 10.87 3.10
N VAL A 105 -3.41 10.93 4.40
CA VAL A 105 -4.19 12.00 5.05
C VAL A 105 -3.58 13.38 4.76
N HIS A 106 -2.26 13.52 4.82
CA HIS A 106 -1.57 14.76 4.46
C HIS A 106 -1.68 15.08 2.96
N GLY A 107 -1.62 14.08 2.09
CA GLY A 107 -1.84 14.24 0.65
C GLY A 107 -3.24 14.73 0.31
N CYS A 108 -4.26 14.12 0.92
CA CYS A 108 -5.66 14.54 0.81
C CYS A 108 -5.88 15.96 1.32
N ARG A 109 -5.32 16.31 2.48
CA ARG A 109 -5.41 17.69 3.01
C ARG A 109 -4.76 18.70 2.06
N PHE A 110 -3.60 18.38 1.50
CA PHE A 110 -2.94 19.24 0.52
C PHE A 110 -3.80 19.43 -0.73
N TYR A 111 -4.34 18.34 -1.28
CA TYR A 111 -5.20 18.34 -2.46
C TYR A 111 -6.46 19.19 -2.27
N LEU A 112 -7.23 18.93 -1.21
CA LEU A 112 -8.47 19.65 -0.91
C LEU A 112 -8.22 21.15 -0.72
N ASN A 113 -7.14 21.51 0.00
CA ASN A 113 -6.75 22.91 0.18
C ASN A 113 -6.41 23.59 -1.15
N ALA A 114 -5.65 22.93 -2.03
CA ALA A 114 -5.30 23.47 -3.34
C ALA A 114 -6.53 23.68 -4.23
N LYS A 115 -7.53 22.78 -4.14
CA LYS A 115 -8.80 22.85 -4.86
C LYS A 115 -9.85 23.72 -4.15
N LYS A 116 -9.54 24.32 -3.00
CA LYS A 116 -10.47 25.08 -2.14
C LYS A 116 -11.75 24.30 -1.77
N ARG A 117 -11.66 22.98 -1.69
CA ARG A 117 -12.80 22.13 -1.30
C ARG A 117 -12.87 21.98 0.23
N LYS A 118 -14.07 21.85 0.79
CA LYS A 118 -14.34 21.94 2.24
C LYS A 118 -14.61 20.59 2.92
N GLU A 119 -14.48 19.48 2.20
CA GLU A 119 -14.73 18.13 2.73
C GLU A 119 -13.75 17.80 3.86
N ASN A 120 -14.18 16.90 4.74
CA ASN A 120 -13.30 16.36 5.76
C ASN A 120 -12.19 15.53 5.12
N HIS A 121 -10.93 15.94 5.31
CA HIS A 121 -9.77 15.28 4.73
C HIS A 121 -9.59 13.82 5.16
N ARG A 122 -10.12 13.39 6.32
CA ARG A 122 -10.08 11.98 6.75
C ARG A 122 -11.13 11.14 6.02
N SER A 123 -12.36 11.63 5.87
CA SER A 123 -13.38 10.94 5.08
C SER A 123 -12.98 10.84 3.61
N PHE A 124 -12.41 11.92 3.06
CA PHE A 124 -11.87 11.92 1.70
C PHE A 124 -10.67 10.96 1.55
N ALA A 125 -9.81 10.87 2.57
CA ALA A 125 -8.72 9.89 2.59
C ALA A 125 -9.24 8.45 2.60
N LEU A 126 -10.26 8.14 3.40
CA LEU A 126 -10.85 6.80 3.41
C LEU A 126 -11.47 6.45 2.05
N MET A 127 -12.25 7.37 1.46
CA MET A 127 -12.81 7.19 0.10
C MET A 127 -11.71 6.95 -0.95
N SER A 128 -10.68 7.79 -0.94
CA SER A 128 -9.55 7.69 -1.87
C SER A 128 -8.80 6.38 -1.68
N TRP A 129 -8.60 5.95 -0.44
CA TRP A 129 -7.98 4.67 -0.12
C TRP A 129 -8.83 3.50 -0.60
N SER A 130 -10.14 3.51 -0.34
CA SER A 130 -11.07 2.47 -0.81
C SER A 130 -11.01 2.30 -2.33
N LEU A 131 -10.91 3.39 -3.09
CA LEU A 131 -10.80 3.33 -4.55
C LEU A 131 -9.50 2.63 -4.99
N VAL A 132 -8.34 3.07 -4.51
CA VAL A 132 -7.05 2.46 -4.92
C VAL A 132 -6.88 1.05 -4.36
N HIS A 133 -7.43 0.77 -3.18
CA HIS A 133 -7.41 -0.54 -2.55
C HIS A 133 -8.28 -1.53 -3.35
N GLY A 134 -9.51 -1.14 -3.68
CA GLY A 134 -10.41 -1.95 -4.51
C GLY A 134 -9.84 -2.23 -5.90
N PHE A 135 -9.25 -1.22 -6.56
CA PHE A 135 -8.59 -1.44 -7.85
C PHE A 135 -7.39 -2.40 -7.73
N SER A 136 -6.60 -2.26 -6.66
CA SER A 136 -5.46 -3.14 -6.40
C SER A 136 -5.89 -4.58 -6.13
N ASP A 137 -6.92 -4.78 -5.31
CA ASP A 137 -7.47 -6.11 -5.02
C ASP A 137 -8.04 -6.75 -6.28
N LEU A 138 -8.85 -6.02 -7.06
CA LEU A 138 -9.36 -6.51 -8.34
C LEU A 138 -8.22 -6.88 -9.30
N SER A 139 -7.14 -6.12 -9.29
CA SER A 139 -5.98 -6.36 -10.15
C SER A 139 -5.14 -7.56 -9.71
N LEU A 140 -5.14 -7.89 -8.42
CA LEU A 140 -4.36 -8.99 -7.86
C LEU A 140 -5.14 -10.31 -7.86
N GLU A 141 -6.46 -10.25 -7.69
CA GLU A 141 -7.32 -11.44 -7.55
C GLU A 141 -8.05 -11.79 -8.86
N THR A 142 -8.09 -10.88 -9.84
CA THR A 142 -8.81 -11.08 -11.11
C THR A 142 -8.03 -10.55 -12.32
N ASN A 143 -8.47 -10.93 -13.52
CA ASN A 143 -7.97 -10.37 -14.76
C ASN A 143 -8.80 -9.17 -15.28
N PHE A 144 -9.82 -8.72 -14.55
CA PHE A 144 -10.77 -7.71 -15.05
C PHE A 144 -10.11 -6.37 -15.41
N PRO A 145 -9.24 -5.77 -14.58
CA PRO A 145 -8.61 -4.50 -14.96
C PRO A 145 -7.73 -4.62 -16.20
N ILE A 146 -7.12 -5.79 -16.43
CA ILE A 146 -6.32 -6.05 -17.65
C ILE A 146 -7.24 -6.21 -18.86
N SER A 147 -8.33 -6.97 -18.75
CA SER A 147 -9.27 -7.16 -19.86
C SER A 147 -9.99 -5.87 -20.25
N GLU A 148 -10.42 -5.07 -19.26
CA GLU A 148 -11.04 -3.77 -19.51
C GLU A 148 -10.05 -2.78 -20.11
N GLY A 149 -8.81 -2.74 -19.61
CA GLY A 149 -7.75 -1.95 -20.22
C GLY A 149 -7.60 -2.28 -21.72
N LYS A 150 -7.49 -3.56 -22.07
CA LYS A 150 -7.41 -3.99 -23.48
C LYS A 150 -8.60 -3.53 -24.33
N ARG A 151 -9.83 -3.62 -23.81
CA ARG A 151 -11.04 -3.15 -24.51
C ARG A 151 -11.01 -1.64 -24.76
N LEU A 152 -10.43 -0.88 -23.83
CA LEU A 152 -10.31 0.58 -23.90
C LEU A 152 -9.02 1.06 -24.58
N ASN A 153 -8.22 0.14 -25.14
CA ASN A 153 -6.90 0.43 -25.70
C ASN A 153 -5.96 1.14 -24.71
N GLN A 154 -5.96 0.67 -23.46
CA GLN A 154 -5.15 1.15 -22.35
C GLN A 154 -4.43 -0.01 -21.66
N SER A 155 -3.22 0.23 -21.18
CA SER A 155 -2.62 -0.61 -20.15
C SER A 155 -3.42 -0.53 -18.84
N GLN A 156 -3.26 -1.52 -17.97
CA GLN A 156 -3.87 -1.52 -16.64
C GLN A 156 -3.52 -0.25 -15.82
N ILE A 157 -2.30 0.26 -15.96
CA ILE A 157 -1.84 1.46 -15.26
C ILE A 157 -2.46 2.73 -15.87
N GLU A 158 -2.65 2.79 -17.18
CA GLU A 158 -3.35 3.91 -17.85
C GLU A 158 -4.84 3.93 -17.49
N LEU A 159 -5.47 2.77 -17.39
CA LEU A 159 -6.84 2.64 -16.90
C LEU A 159 -6.94 3.12 -15.45
N ALA A 160 -6.03 2.68 -14.57
CA ALA A 160 -5.96 3.17 -13.19
C ALA A 160 -5.80 4.69 -13.12
N ALA A 161 -4.93 5.27 -13.94
CA ALA A 161 -4.73 6.72 -14.01
C ALA A 161 -6.02 7.44 -14.46
N SER A 162 -6.72 6.89 -15.45
CA SER A 162 -7.99 7.43 -15.95
C SER A 162 -9.08 7.42 -14.87
N ILE A 163 -9.23 6.29 -14.15
CA ILE A 163 -10.16 6.16 -13.01
C ILE A 163 -9.84 7.17 -11.92
N LEU A 164 -8.56 7.34 -11.59
CA LEU A 164 -8.13 8.30 -10.58
C LEU A 164 -8.43 9.74 -11.01
N ARG A 165 -8.23 10.09 -12.28
CA ARG A 165 -8.59 11.42 -12.81
C ARG A 165 -10.09 11.69 -12.73
N PHE A 166 -10.95 10.68 -12.88
CA PHE A 166 -12.41 10.86 -12.68
C PHE A 166 -12.79 11.12 -11.22
N ALA A 167 -12.02 10.60 -10.27
CA ALA A 167 -12.32 10.70 -8.84
C ALA A 167 -11.78 11.99 -8.17
N THR A 168 -10.91 12.74 -8.86
CA THR A 168 -10.25 13.95 -8.35
C THR A 168 -10.92 15.22 -8.83
#